data_AF-A0A1G3A1I9-F1
#
_entry.id   AF-A0A1G3A1I9-F1
#
_cell.length_a   1.000
_cell.length_b   1.000
_cell.length_c   1.000
_cell.angle_alpha   90.00
_cell.angle_beta   90.00
_cell.angle_gamma   90.00
#
_symmetry.space_group_name_H-M   'P 1'
#
loop_
_entity.id
_entity.type
_entity.pdbx_description
1 polymer ?
#
loop_
_entity_poly.entity_id
_entity_poly.type
_entity_poly.pdbx_seq_one_letter_code
_entity_poly.pdbx_strand_id
1 'polypeptide(L)'
;MLGVKGDEEIADDLTIVWTFVVNGNPPQVGITVAGSSAIDGKLHAALPLIQRHGEFTLNVPTAEIVVPFDKIDMCASKRMDKFAYAGLTRAPSKTIGAPGIEECPIILECRVTQSHPVPPKRILFVADVLRTTVHEGVCDRQGRLIAGAARIFGMTAGCGEFHTLGERVGHIGQTVGRTDIRY
;
A
#
# COMPACT_ATOMS: atom_id res chain seq x y z
N MET A 1 -3.14 -0.67 -0.39
CA MET A 1 -3.26 -1.90 -1.21
C MET A 1 -1.90 -2.21 -1.81
N LEU A 2 -1.46 -3.45 -1.76
CA LEU A 2 -0.18 -3.89 -2.29
C LEU A 2 -0.38 -4.52 -3.67
N GLY A 3 0.33 -4.02 -4.68
CA GLY A 3 0.46 -4.67 -5.98
C GLY A 3 1.80 -5.36 -6.10
N VAL A 4 1.82 -6.59 -6.62
CA VAL A 4 3.05 -7.38 -6.76
C VAL A 4 3.08 -8.01 -8.15
N LYS A 5 4.28 -8.09 -8.72
CA LYS A 5 4.50 -8.82 -9.96
C LYS A 5 4.19 -10.29 -9.73
N GLY A 6 3.43 -10.88 -10.65
CA GLY A 6 3.10 -12.29 -10.61
C GLY A 6 4.13 -13.19 -11.31
N ASP A 7 3.69 -14.39 -11.65
CA ASP A 7 4.46 -15.46 -12.27
C ASP A 7 3.68 -16.10 -13.44
N GLU A 8 4.03 -17.33 -13.82
CA GLU A 8 3.37 -18.06 -14.91
C GLU A 8 1.92 -18.45 -14.59
N GLU A 9 1.54 -18.53 -13.31
CA GLU A 9 0.19 -18.93 -12.90
C GLU A 9 -0.75 -17.72 -12.77
N ILE A 10 -0.24 -16.61 -12.23
CA ILE A 10 -0.98 -15.35 -12.12
C ILE A 10 -0.11 -14.22 -12.63
N ALA A 11 -0.60 -13.44 -13.60
CA ALA A 11 0.19 -12.37 -14.22
C ALA A 11 0.65 -11.30 -13.20
N ASP A 12 -0.27 -10.88 -12.32
CA ASP A 12 -0.03 -9.95 -11.20
C ASP A 12 -0.98 -10.28 -10.05
N ASP A 13 -0.61 -9.92 -8.82
CA ASP A 13 -1.45 -10.10 -7.64
C ASP A 13 -1.72 -8.79 -6.90
N LEU A 14 -2.87 -8.74 -6.22
CA LEU A 14 -3.26 -7.67 -5.29
C LEU A 14 -3.52 -8.24 -3.90
N THR A 15 -3.14 -7.48 -2.87
CA THR A 15 -3.50 -7.82 -1.50
C THR A 15 -3.60 -6.59 -0.61
N ILE A 16 -4.30 -6.74 0.52
CA ILE A 16 -4.24 -5.79 1.64
C ILE A 16 -3.18 -6.27 2.64
N VAL A 17 -2.40 -5.34 3.18
CA VAL A 17 -1.32 -5.59 4.15
C VAL A 17 -1.29 -4.48 5.18
N TRP A 18 -0.63 -4.73 6.30
CA TRP A 18 -0.34 -3.66 7.26
C TRP A 18 0.91 -2.92 6.79
N THR A 19 0.90 -1.60 6.90
CA THR A 19 1.96 -0.74 6.37
C THR A 19 2.25 0.44 7.29
N PHE A 20 3.47 0.99 7.23
CA PHE A 20 3.90 2.17 7.98
C PHE A 20 5.11 2.84 7.30
N VAL A 21 5.37 4.10 7.62
CA VAL A 21 6.59 4.81 7.20
C VAL A 21 7.73 4.41 8.14
N VAL A 22 8.91 4.10 7.58
CA VAL A 22 10.11 3.70 8.33
C VAL A 22 11.10 4.85 8.44
N ASN A 23 11.38 5.53 7.33
CA ASN A 23 12.33 6.64 7.28
C ASN A 23 11.88 7.69 6.26
N GLY A 24 12.27 8.95 6.48
CA GLY A 24 11.98 10.06 5.57
C GLY A 24 13.09 10.31 4.55
N ASN A 25 14.36 10.08 4.91
CA ASN A 25 15.50 10.25 4.00
C ASN A 25 16.64 9.24 4.33
N PRO A 26 16.93 8.26 3.43
CA PRO A 26 16.16 7.93 2.24
C PRO A 26 14.72 7.51 2.58
N PRO A 27 13.75 7.73 1.68
CA PRO A 27 12.34 7.43 1.94
C PRO A 27 12.13 5.91 2.00
N GLN A 28 11.59 5.42 3.12
CA GLN A 28 11.40 3.99 3.35
C GLN A 28 10.02 3.71 3.95
N VAL A 29 9.45 2.57 3.56
CA VAL A 29 8.20 2.03 4.09
C VAL A 29 8.40 0.61 4.60
N GLY A 30 7.57 0.22 5.56
CA GLY A 30 7.48 -1.14 6.08
C GLY A 30 6.12 -1.73 5.73
N ILE A 31 6.09 -2.97 5.26
CA ILE A 31 4.86 -3.76 5.11
C ILE A 31 4.98 -5.07 5.88
N THR A 32 3.88 -5.59 6.41
CA THR A 32 3.85 -6.96 6.96
C THR A 32 2.87 -7.83 6.21
N VAL A 33 3.37 -8.96 5.72
CA VAL A 33 2.60 -9.97 4.98
C VAL A 33 2.45 -11.19 5.87
N ALA A 34 1.25 -11.75 5.94
CA ALA A 34 1.02 -12.96 6.72
C ALA A 34 1.48 -14.20 5.93
N GLY A 35 2.01 -15.20 6.62
CA GLY A 35 2.33 -16.51 6.05
C GLY A 35 1.09 -17.28 5.61
N SER A 36 -0.05 -17.00 6.24
CA SER A 36 -1.34 -17.59 5.87
C SER A 36 -2.49 -16.61 6.04
N SER A 37 -3.51 -16.78 5.19
CA SER A 37 -4.78 -16.08 5.26
C SER A 37 -5.48 -16.36 6.59
N ALA A 38 -6.04 -15.31 7.20
CA ALA A 38 -6.86 -15.46 8.39
C ALA A 38 -8.24 -16.08 8.10
N ILE A 39 -8.66 -16.12 6.83
CA ILE A 39 -9.98 -16.59 6.40
C ILE A 39 -9.99 -18.11 6.21
N ASP A 40 -9.01 -18.65 5.48
CA ASP A 40 -8.98 -20.07 5.11
C ASP A 40 -7.68 -20.79 5.50
N GLY A 41 -6.77 -20.13 6.21
CA GLY A 41 -5.51 -20.72 6.70
C GLY A 41 -4.50 -21.07 5.61
N LYS A 42 -4.81 -20.82 4.33
CA LYS A 42 -3.93 -21.13 3.20
C LYS A 42 -2.84 -20.07 3.03
N LEU A 43 -1.77 -20.43 2.35
CA LEU A 43 -0.67 -19.53 2.02
C LEU A 43 -1.19 -18.23 1.39
N HIS A 44 -0.70 -17.10 1.86
CA HIS A 44 -0.99 -15.80 1.28
C HIS A 44 -0.33 -15.69 -0.09
N ALA A 45 -1.11 -15.51 -1.17
CA ALA A 45 -0.61 -15.58 -2.55
C ALA A 45 0.53 -14.59 -2.85
N ALA A 46 0.49 -13.39 -2.27
CA ALA A 46 1.50 -12.35 -2.47
C ALA A 46 2.86 -12.66 -1.80
N LEU A 47 2.89 -13.51 -0.75
CA LEU A 47 4.11 -13.75 0.01
C LEU A 47 5.26 -14.34 -0.83
N PRO A 48 5.08 -15.47 -1.55
CA PRO A 48 6.14 -16.02 -2.39
C PRO A 48 6.53 -15.06 -3.53
N LEU A 49 5.59 -14.27 -4.04
CA LEU A 49 5.85 -13.29 -5.11
C LEU A 49 6.78 -12.17 -4.63
N ILE A 50 6.53 -11.60 -3.45
CA ILE A 50 7.38 -10.55 -2.87
C ILE A 50 8.77 -11.10 -2.54
N GLN A 51 8.84 -12.32 -1.99
CA GLN A 51 10.13 -12.96 -1.71
C GLN A 51 10.94 -13.23 -2.98
N ARG A 52 10.26 -13.58 -4.08
CA ARG A 52 10.90 -13.85 -5.37
C ARG A 52 11.36 -12.59 -6.09
N HIS A 53 10.52 -11.56 -6.12
CA HIS A 53 10.75 -10.38 -6.95
C HIS A 53 11.39 -9.22 -6.18
N GLY A 54 11.20 -9.14 -4.87
CA GLY A 54 11.74 -8.05 -4.04
C GLY A 54 11.17 -6.67 -4.39
N GLU A 55 10.05 -6.62 -5.11
CA GLU A 55 9.45 -5.37 -5.61
C GLU A 55 7.94 -5.39 -5.39
N PHE A 56 7.38 -4.23 -5.07
CA PHE A 56 5.94 -4.05 -4.92
C PHE A 56 5.54 -2.59 -5.15
N THR A 57 4.27 -2.38 -5.47
CA THR A 57 3.65 -1.06 -5.34
C THR A 57 2.85 -0.97 -4.06
N LEU A 58 2.92 0.17 -3.38
CA LEU A 58 2.01 0.51 -2.28
C LEU A 58 1.07 1.61 -2.76
N ASN A 59 -0.20 1.27 -2.84
CA ASN A 59 -1.25 2.09 -3.43
C ASN A 59 -2.19 2.59 -2.33
N VAL A 60 -2.42 3.91 -2.27
CA VAL A 60 -3.25 4.55 -1.25
C VAL A 60 -4.70 4.63 -1.77
N PRO A 61 -5.66 3.90 -1.17
CA PRO A 61 -7.03 3.84 -1.68
C PRO A 61 -7.86 5.04 -1.25
N THR A 62 -8.95 5.31 -1.98
CA THR A 62 -9.99 6.27 -1.60
C THR A 62 -11.32 5.58 -1.32
N ALA A 63 -12.21 6.26 -0.60
CA ALA A 63 -13.50 5.71 -0.17
C ALA A 63 -14.34 5.17 -1.34
N GLU A 64 -14.16 5.71 -2.55
CA GLU A 64 -14.84 5.28 -3.77
C GLU A 64 -14.52 3.82 -4.14
N ILE A 65 -13.34 3.31 -3.74
CA ILE A 65 -12.93 1.92 -4.01
C ILE A 65 -13.00 1.02 -2.77
N VAL A 66 -13.77 1.39 -1.73
CA VAL A 66 -13.89 0.58 -0.51
C VAL A 66 -14.41 -0.85 -0.77
N VAL A 67 -15.35 -1.02 -1.70
CA VAL A 67 -15.88 -2.34 -2.08
C VAL A 67 -14.83 -3.18 -2.83
N PRO A 68 -14.15 -2.65 -3.88
CA PRO A 68 -12.98 -3.31 -4.45
C PRO A 68 -11.91 -3.67 -3.42
N PHE A 69 -11.60 -2.76 -2.50
CA PHE A 69 -10.61 -3.00 -1.44
C PHE A 69 -10.99 -4.20 -0.56
N ASP A 70 -12.23 -4.26 -0.09
CA ASP A 70 -12.73 -5.35 0.76
C ASP A 70 -12.73 -6.69 0.01
N LYS A 71 -13.16 -6.70 -1.26
CA LYS A 71 -13.05 -7.90 -2.12
C LYS A 71 -11.62 -8.44 -2.17
N ILE A 72 -10.63 -7.56 -2.29
CA ILE A 72 -9.21 -7.96 -2.30
C ILE A 72 -8.78 -8.54 -0.95
N ASP A 73 -9.17 -7.92 0.16
CA ASP A 73 -8.84 -8.42 1.50
C ASP A 73 -9.42 -9.83 1.73
N MET A 74 -10.63 -10.07 1.24
CA MET A 74 -11.33 -11.35 1.38
C MET A 74 -10.78 -12.48 0.49
N CYS A 75 -9.85 -12.19 -0.43
CA CYS A 75 -9.30 -13.18 -1.36
C CYS A 75 -7.76 -13.31 -1.33
N ALA A 76 -7.12 -12.91 -0.22
CA ALA A 76 -5.67 -12.92 -0.06
C ALA A 76 -4.96 -14.22 -0.53
N SER A 77 -5.51 -15.41 -0.22
CA SER A 77 -4.95 -16.72 -0.60
C SER A 77 -5.32 -17.20 -2.00
N LYS A 78 -6.21 -16.51 -2.71
CA LYS A 78 -6.66 -16.93 -4.06
C LYS A 78 -5.61 -16.56 -5.11
N ARG A 79 -5.34 -17.49 -6.02
CA ARG A 79 -4.49 -17.28 -7.20
C ARG A 79 -5.39 -17.12 -8.42
N MET A 80 -5.72 -15.87 -8.74
CA MET A 80 -6.63 -15.47 -9.83
C MET A 80 -6.33 -14.01 -10.22
N ASP A 81 -6.88 -13.52 -11.33
CA ASP A 81 -6.78 -12.10 -11.67
C ASP A 81 -7.63 -11.24 -10.72
N LYS A 82 -6.98 -10.77 -9.66
CA LYS A 82 -7.59 -9.95 -8.61
C LYS A 82 -7.92 -8.53 -9.07
N PHE A 83 -7.19 -7.99 -10.04
CA PHE A 83 -7.53 -6.70 -10.66
C PHE A 83 -8.88 -6.81 -11.36
N ALA A 84 -9.04 -7.81 -12.23
CA ALA A 84 -10.30 -8.04 -12.95
C ALA A 84 -11.45 -8.35 -11.98
N TYR A 85 -11.22 -9.20 -10.97
CA TYR A 85 -12.24 -9.54 -9.96
C TYR A 85 -12.74 -8.34 -9.15
N ALA A 86 -11.83 -7.44 -8.78
CA ALA A 86 -12.17 -6.23 -8.05
C ALA A 86 -12.65 -5.08 -8.96
N GLY A 87 -12.51 -5.21 -10.28
CA GLY A 87 -12.82 -4.15 -11.25
C GLY A 87 -11.83 -2.99 -11.19
N LEU A 88 -10.55 -3.29 -10.94
CA LEU A 88 -9.46 -2.32 -10.82
C LEU A 88 -8.54 -2.37 -12.04
N THR A 89 -7.94 -1.23 -12.36
CA THR A 89 -7.08 -1.07 -13.53
C THR A 89 -5.61 -1.12 -13.13
N ARG A 90 -4.82 -1.92 -13.85
CA ARG A 90 -3.36 -1.98 -13.67
C ARG A 90 -2.72 -0.66 -14.12
N ALA A 91 -1.97 -0.04 -13.22
CA ALA A 91 -1.11 1.10 -13.53
C ALA A 91 0.32 0.61 -13.82
N PRO A 92 0.90 0.82 -15.01
CA PRO A 92 2.25 0.37 -15.29
C PRO A 92 3.29 1.20 -14.51
N SER A 93 4.13 0.52 -13.72
CA SER A 93 5.25 1.14 -13.01
C SER A 93 6.41 1.53 -13.94
N LYS A 94 7.27 2.43 -13.48
CA LYS A 94 8.40 2.96 -14.25
C LYS A 94 9.77 2.42 -13.81
N THR A 95 9.89 1.98 -12.57
CA THR A 95 11.17 1.63 -11.92
C THR A 95 11.22 0.17 -11.43
N ILE A 96 10.09 -0.53 -11.44
CA ILE A 96 9.92 -1.90 -10.96
C ILE A 96 8.96 -2.68 -11.86
N GLY A 97 8.89 -4.00 -11.69
CA GLY A 97 8.03 -4.88 -12.48
C GLY A 97 6.61 -5.09 -11.93
N ALA A 98 6.30 -4.67 -10.69
CA ALA A 98 4.97 -4.80 -10.11
C ALA A 98 4.04 -3.66 -10.57
N PRO A 99 2.77 -3.89 -10.92
CA PRO A 99 1.84 -2.83 -11.30
C PRO A 99 1.29 -2.07 -10.09
N GLY A 100 0.92 -0.82 -10.28
CA GLY A 100 0.06 -0.06 -9.37
C GLY A 100 -1.43 -0.21 -9.68
N ILE A 101 -2.26 0.60 -9.02
CA ILE A 101 -3.72 0.65 -9.21
C ILE A 101 -4.09 2.05 -9.69
N GLU A 102 -4.65 2.17 -10.90
CA GLU A 102 -4.91 3.47 -11.53
C GLU A 102 -5.96 4.28 -10.77
N GLU A 103 -6.86 3.63 -10.04
CA GLU A 103 -7.87 4.28 -9.20
C GLU A 103 -7.28 4.83 -7.88
N CYS A 104 -6.04 4.47 -7.52
CA CYS A 104 -5.39 4.97 -6.31
C CYS A 104 -4.64 6.29 -6.58
N PRO A 105 -4.98 7.40 -5.89
CA PRO A 105 -4.37 8.71 -6.13
C PRO A 105 -2.88 8.81 -5.77
N ILE A 106 -2.32 7.83 -5.05
CA ILE A 106 -0.91 7.79 -4.67
C ILE A 106 -0.41 6.36 -4.86
N ILE A 107 0.65 6.20 -5.65
CA ILE A 107 1.30 4.93 -5.95
C ILE A 107 2.79 5.06 -5.63
N LEU A 108 3.27 4.25 -4.69
CA LEU A 108 4.69 4.18 -4.34
C LEU A 108 5.27 2.92 -4.98
N GLU A 109 6.30 3.09 -5.80
CA GLU A 109 7.10 2.00 -6.36
C GLU A 109 8.24 1.68 -5.39
N CYS A 110 8.25 0.46 -4.83
CA CYS A 110 9.12 0.09 -3.73
C CYS A 110 10.01 -1.12 -4.05
N ARG A 111 11.23 -1.11 -3.53
CA ARG A 111 12.15 -2.25 -3.58
C ARG A 111 12.55 -2.68 -2.17
N VAL A 112 12.34 -3.95 -1.87
CA VAL A 112 12.67 -4.57 -0.58
C VAL A 112 14.19 -4.51 -0.37
N THR A 113 14.59 -4.00 0.80
CA THR A 113 15.99 -3.97 1.24
C THR A 113 16.23 -4.95 2.38
N GLN A 114 15.20 -5.25 3.17
CA GLN A 114 15.30 -6.17 4.30
C GLN A 114 14.00 -6.96 4.48
N SER A 115 14.13 -8.19 4.97
CA SER A 115 13.01 -9.00 5.42
C SER A 115 13.29 -9.61 6.79
N HIS A 116 12.34 -9.50 7.70
CA HIS A 116 12.47 -9.97 9.08
C HIS A 116 11.27 -10.83 9.46
N PRO A 117 11.46 -12.09 9.88
CA PRO A 117 10.38 -12.90 10.45
C PRO A 117 9.81 -12.22 11.70
N VAL A 118 8.48 -12.14 11.77
CA VAL A 118 7.73 -11.63 12.91
C VAL A 118 6.82 -12.77 13.41
N PRO A 119 7.26 -13.54 14.42
CA PRO A 119 6.44 -14.61 14.99
C PRO A 119 5.09 -14.08 15.50
N PRO A 120 4.02 -14.89 15.43
CA PRO A 120 4.04 -16.30 15.04
C PRO A 120 3.91 -16.55 13.52
N LYS A 121 3.50 -15.55 12.72
CA LYS A 121 3.02 -15.82 11.35
C LYS A 121 3.24 -14.73 10.31
N ARG A 122 4.00 -13.66 10.59
CA ARG A 122 4.19 -12.55 9.63
C ARG A 122 5.65 -12.45 9.22
N ILE A 123 5.88 -11.82 8.07
CA ILE A 123 7.19 -11.33 7.67
C ILE A 123 7.06 -9.83 7.45
N LEU A 124 7.95 -9.07 8.10
CA LEU A 124 8.13 -7.65 7.87
C LEU A 124 9.08 -7.49 6.68
N PHE A 125 8.69 -6.70 5.69
CA PHE A 125 9.56 -6.22 4.63
C PHE A 125 9.79 -4.71 4.81
N VAL A 126 11.05 -4.30 4.86
CA VAL A 126 11.44 -2.89 4.75
C VAL A 126 11.87 -2.64 3.32
N ALA A 127 11.40 -1.54 2.74
CA ALA A 127 11.64 -1.21 1.34
C ALA A 127 11.95 0.27 1.15
N ASP A 128 12.86 0.54 0.21
CA ASP A 128 13.12 1.89 -0.31
C ASP A 128 11.99 2.29 -1.25
N VAL A 129 11.53 3.54 -1.15
CA VAL A 129 10.59 4.14 -2.10
C VAL A 129 11.40 4.73 -3.25
N LEU A 130 11.33 4.09 -4.41
CA LEU A 130 12.08 4.51 -5.59
C LEU A 130 11.39 5.64 -6.35
N ARG A 131 10.05 5.63 -6.34
CA ARG A 131 9.23 6.61 -7.05
C ARG A 131 7.85 6.72 -6.41
N THR A 132 7.33 7.94 -6.35
CA THR A 132 5.94 8.20 -5.99
C THR A 132 5.24 8.85 -7.18
N THR A 133 4.12 8.28 -7.58
CA THR A 133 3.17 8.89 -8.52
C THR A 133 1.99 9.41 -7.74
N VAL A 134 1.53 10.61 -8.08
CA VAL A 134 0.31 11.19 -7.50
C VAL A 134 -0.59 11.69 -8.61
N HIS A 135 -1.90 11.57 -8.44
CA HIS A 135 -2.86 12.24 -9.32
C HIS A 135 -2.77 13.76 -9.16
N GLU A 136 -3.17 14.47 -10.21
CA GLU A 136 -3.20 15.92 -10.19
C GLU A 136 -4.06 16.44 -9.02
N GLY A 137 -3.58 17.49 -8.34
CA GLY A 137 -4.28 18.10 -7.21
C GLY A 137 -4.16 17.37 -5.88
N VAL A 138 -3.59 16.15 -5.84
CA VAL A 138 -3.36 15.42 -4.58
C VAL A 138 -2.24 16.05 -3.75
N CYS A 139 -1.22 16.60 -4.42
CA CYS A 139 -0.13 17.33 -3.79
C CYS A 139 -0.06 18.78 -4.28
N ASP A 140 0.49 19.65 -3.44
CA ASP A 140 0.86 21.01 -3.87
C ASP A 140 2.11 21.02 -4.76
N ARG A 141 2.49 22.21 -5.24
CA ARG A 141 3.66 22.39 -6.12
C ARG A 141 4.99 22.02 -5.46
N GLN A 142 5.01 21.92 -4.13
CA GLN A 142 6.18 21.53 -3.32
C GLN A 142 6.17 20.03 -3.01
N GLY A 143 5.19 19.27 -3.53
CA GLY A 143 5.06 17.84 -3.31
C GLY A 143 4.42 17.46 -1.98
N ARG A 144 3.86 18.42 -1.22
CA ARG A 144 3.19 18.12 0.05
C ARG A 144 1.78 17.61 -0.22
N LEU A 145 1.40 16.54 0.46
CA LEU A 145 0.06 15.97 0.41
C LEU A 145 -0.99 16.98 0.88
N ILE A 146 -2.03 17.16 0.09
CA ILE A 146 -3.23 17.91 0.46
C ILE A 146 -4.23 16.89 1.01
N ALA A 147 -4.27 16.70 2.33
CA ALA A 147 -5.00 15.61 2.99
C ALA A 147 -6.51 15.53 2.64
N GLY A 148 -7.13 16.65 2.23
CA GLY A 148 -8.53 16.71 1.81
C GLY A 148 -8.77 16.67 0.29
N ALA A 149 -7.71 16.56 -0.53
CA ALA A 149 -7.85 16.52 -1.99
C ALA A 149 -8.44 15.20 -2.50
N ALA A 150 -8.36 14.14 -1.70
CA ALA A 150 -8.98 12.86 -1.97
C ALA A 150 -9.52 12.26 -0.67
N ARG A 151 -10.58 11.46 -0.76
CA ARG A 151 -11.19 10.77 0.38
C ARG A 151 -10.39 9.51 0.75
N ILE A 152 -9.11 9.69 1.04
CA ILE A 152 -8.21 8.60 1.44
C ILE A 152 -8.73 7.97 2.73
N PHE A 153 -8.80 6.63 2.76
CA PHE A 153 -9.22 5.88 3.93
C PHE A 153 -8.17 4.88 4.40
N GLY A 154 -8.27 4.51 5.67
CA GLY A 154 -7.54 3.40 6.26
C GLY A 154 -8.45 2.57 7.14
N MET A 155 -7.97 1.40 7.55
CA MET A 155 -8.65 0.60 8.56
C MET A 155 -8.27 1.09 9.95
N THR A 156 -9.26 1.40 10.78
CA THR A 156 -9.05 1.63 12.20
C THR A 156 -8.84 0.28 12.87
N ALA A 157 -7.58 -0.02 13.21
CA ALA A 157 -7.23 -1.29 13.82
C ALA A 157 -7.99 -1.48 15.15
N GLY A 158 -8.58 -2.66 15.33
CA GLY A 158 -9.31 -3.04 16.55
C GLY A 158 -10.84 -3.00 16.44
N CYS A 159 -11.42 -2.21 15.52
CA CYS A 159 -12.86 -2.23 15.25
C CYS A 159 -13.23 -2.84 13.90
N GLY A 160 -12.27 -2.99 12.97
CA GLY A 160 -12.51 -3.56 11.64
C GLY A 160 -13.27 -2.61 10.70
N GLU A 161 -13.30 -1.32 11.02
CA GLU A 161 -13.99 -0.30 10.23
C GLU A 161 -13.00 0.49 9.36
N PHE A 162 -13.49 0.98 8.22
CA PHE A 162 -12.76 1.87 7.32
C PHE A 162 -13.18 3.31 7.54
N HIS A 163 -12.21 4.20 7.75
CA HIS A 163 -12.46 5.62 8.01
C HIS A 163 -11.59 6.49 7.11
N THR A 164 -12.17 7.56 6.58
CA THR A 164 -11.41 8.59 5.87
C THR A 164 -10.71 9.53 6.83
N LEU A 165 -9.72 10.29 6.36
CA LEU A 165 -9.20 11.43 7.11
C LEU A 165 -10.32 12.49 7.28
N GLY A 166 -10.62 12.82 8.54
CA GLY A 166 -11.67 13.76 8.91
C GLY A 166 -11.20 15.21 8.99
N GLU A 167 -11.59 15.92 10.05
CA GLU A 167 -11.22 17.31 10.29
C GLU A 167 -9.72 17.47 10.59
N ARG A 168 -9.10 18.54 10.07
CA ARG A 168 -7.74 18.92 10.45
C ARG A 168 -7.73 19.50 11.87
N VAL A 169 -7.12 18.78 12.80
CA VAL A 169 -7.02 19.17 14.22
C VAL A 169 -5.74 19.95 14.59
N GLY A 170 -4.80 20.11 13.65
CA GLY A 170 -3.53 20.79 13.91
C GLY A 170 -2.49 20.66 12.79
N HIS A 171 -1.25 21.05 13.07
CA HIS A 171 -0.10 20.85 12.19
C HIS A 171 1.20 20.60 12.98
N ILE A 172 2.17 19.97 12.33
CA ILE A 172 3.52 19.77 12.91
C ILE A 172 4.15 21.12 13.24
N GLY A 173 4.76 21.24 14.42
CA GLY A 173 5.44 22.46 14.83
C GLY A 173 4.54 23.57 15.39
N GLN A 174 3.23 23.36 15.49
CA GLN A 174 2.27 24.38 15.97
C GLN A 174 2.59 24.96 17.34
N THR A 175 3.18 24.16 18.24
CA THR A 175 3.57 24.60 19.59
C THR A 175 4.76 25.56 19.61
N VAL A 176 5.51 25.64 18.51
CA VAL A 176 6.71 26.46 18.35
C VAL A 176 6.64 27.35 17.10
N GLY A 177 5.45 27.53 16.51
CA GLY A 177 5.22 28.40 15.35
C GLY A 177 5.90 27.93 14.05
N ARG A 178 6.12 26.62 13.89
CA ARG A 178 6.71 26.03 12.68
C ARG A 178 5.64 25.38 11.83
N THR A 179 5.83 25.42 10.50
CA THR A 179 4.88 24.88 9.51
C THR A 179 5.54 24.00 8.45
N ASP A 180 6.87 23.89 8.47
CA ASP A 180 7.65 23.06 7.57
C ASP A 180 7.83 21.64 8.12
N ILE A 181 7.74 20.66 7.21
CA ILE A 181 8.01 19.25 7.49
C ILE A 181 9.50 19.04 7.16
N ARG A 182 10.28 18.54 8.14
CA ARG A 182 11.67 18.14 7.93
C ARG A 182 11.82 16.66 8.31
N TYR A 183 12.61 15.94 7.52
CA TYR A 183 13.02 14.55 7.76
C TYR A 183 14.53 14.52 7.98
#